data_AF-A0A529T5J4-F1
#
_entry.id   AF-A0A529T5J4-F1
#
_cell.length_a   1.000
_cell.length_b   1.000
_cell.length_c   1.000
_cell.angle_alpha   90.00
_cell.angle_beta   90.00
_cell.angle_gamma   90.00
#
_symmetry.space_group_name_H-M   'P 1'
#
loop_
_entity.id
_entity.type
_entity.pdbx_description
1 polymer ?
#
loop_
_entity_poly.entity_id
_entity_poly.type
_entity_poly.pdbx_seq_one_letter_code
_entity_poly.pdbx_strand_id
1 'polypeptide(L)' 'DPAKGTIAGTLSNIVYFGTDTHYHVKLDGGGENFIVRHQNSRSSAVTYETGVKVGIQFEEDAARVLKD' A
#
# COMPACT_ATOMS: atom_id res chain seq x y z
N ASP A 1 -7.64 11.31 6.88
CA ASP A 1 -8.36 10.29 7.65
C ASP A 1 -7.95 8.94 7.08
N PRO A 2 -7.22 8.10 7.82
CA PRO A 2 -6.79 6.78 7.35
C PRO A 2 -7.95 5.88 6.90
N ALA A 3 -9.21 6.24 7.21
CA ALA A 3 -10.43 5.61 6.69
C ALA A 3 -10.89 6.10 5.29
N LYS A 4 -10.16 6.99 4.60
CA LYS A 4 -10.55 7.50 3.27
C LYS A 4 -10.04 6.70 2.08
N GLY A 5 -9.27 5.64 2.28
CA GLY A 5 -8.86 4.76 1.18
C GLY A 5 -10.04 3.92 0.68
N THR A 6 -10.10 3.66 -0.63
CA THR A 6 -11.13 2.80 -1.25
C THR A 6 -11.09 1.37 -0.72
N ILE A 7 -9.92 0.89 -0.27
CA ILE A 7 -9.74 -0.44 0.32
C ILE A 7 -9.01 -0.29 1.66
N ALA A 8 -9.48 -1.00 2.69
CA ALA A 8 -8.85 -1.03 4.01
C ALA A 8 -8.09 -2.32 4.28
N GLY A 9 -7.04 -2.23 5.08
CA GLY A 9 -6.28 -3.38 5.54
C GLY A 9 -5.32 -3.07 6.67
N THR A 10 -4.52 -4.07 7.03
CA THR A 10 -3.47 -3.95 8.06
C THR A 10 -2.11 -4.10 7.40
N LEU A 11 -1.19 -3.15 7.67
CA LEU A 11 0.18 -3.24 7.19
C LEU A 11 0.89 -4.43 7.85
N SER A 12 1.26 -5.44 7.08
CA SER A 12 1.85 -6.69 7.61
C SER A 12 3.36 -6.78 7.45
N ASN A 13 3.94 -6.09 6.45
CA ASN A 13 5.37 -6.10 6.21
C ASN A 13 5.82 -4.83 5.47
N ILE A 14 7.08 -4.42 5.68
CA ILE A 14 7.72 -3.29 5.02
C ILE A 14 9.06 -3.77 4.48
N VAL A 15 9.25 -3.70 3.17
CA VAL A 15 10.48 -4.16 2.51
C VAL A 15 11.12 -2.99 1.75
N TYR A 16 12.35 -2.64 2.11
CA TYR A 16 13.13 -1.66 1.36
C TYR A 16 13.79 -2.34 0.16
N PHE A 17 13.54 -1.83 -1.03
CA PHE A 17 14.05 -2.39 -2.28
C PHE A 17 14.58 -1.30 -3.21
N GLY A 18 15.89 -1.06 -3.15
CA GLY A 18 16.57 -0.07 -3.98
C GLY A 18 16.06 1.35 -3.69
N THR A 19 15.44 1.97 -4.70
CA THR A 19 14.85 3.31 -4.56
C THR A 19 13.44 3.29 -3.98
N ASP A 20 12.81 2.13 -3.85
CA ASP A 20 11.43 2.01 -3.37
C ASP A 20 11.32 1.36 -1.99
N THR A 21 10.17 1.57 -1.38
CA THR A 21 9.67 0.80 -0.24
C THR A 21 8.39 0.09 -0.65
N HIS A 22 8.32 -1.21 -0.39
CA HIS A 22 7.13 -2.03 -0.58
C HIS A 22 6.40 -2.16 0.76
N TYR A 23 5.14 -1.76 0.76
CA TYR A 23 4.23 -1.95 1.88
C TYR A 23 3.29 -3.09 1.55
N HIS A 24 3.40 -4.20 2.28
CA HIS A 24 2.52 -5.35 2.13
C HIS A 24 1.34 -5.19 3.08
N VAL A 25 0.14 -5.09 2.51
CA VAL A 25 -1.10 -4.85 3.26
C VAL A 25 -1.97 -6.10 3.17
N LYS A 26 -2.31 -6.66 4.33
CA LYS A 26 -3.34 -7.70 4.42
C LYS A 26 -4.71 -7.04 4.34
N LEU A 27 -5.47 -7.34 3.29
CA LEU A 27 -6.79 -6.75 3.06
C LEU A 27 -7.83 -7.31 4.04
N ASP A 28 -8.73 -6.43 4.51
CA ASP A 28 -9.77 -6.84 5.46
C ASP A 28 -10.82 -7.77 4.83
N GLY A 29 -10.99 -7.73 3.50
CA GLY A 29 -11.84 -8.65 2.73
C GLY A 29 -11.27 -10.06 2.52
N GLY A 30 -10.07 -10.34 3.04
CA GLY A 30 -9.35 -11.60 2.79
C GLY A 30 -8.63 -11.60 1.44
N GLY A 31 -8.04 -12.76 1.08
CA GLY A 31 -7.23 -12.93 -0.12
C GLY A 31 -5.72 -12.73 0.12
N GLU A 32 -4.98 -12.57 -0.97
CA GLU A 32 -3.53 -12.33 -0.92
C GLU A 32 -3.21 -10.90 -0.46
N ASN A 33 -1.94 -10.67 -0.08
CA ASN A 33 -1.48 -9.35 0.31
C ASN A 33 -1.46 -8.40 -0.89
N PHE A 34 -1.95 -7.18 -0.68
CA PHE A 34 -1.79 -6.09 -1.63
C PHE A 34 -0.45 -5.40 -1.41
N ILE A 35 0.31 -5.15 -2.47
CA ILE A 35 1.63 -4.50 -2.38
C ILE A 35 1.53 -3.08 -2.92
N VAL A 36 1.78 -2.09 -2.06
CA VAL A 36 1.96 -0.69 -2.48
C VAL A 36 3.45 -0.42 -2.63
N ARG A 37 3.87 0.03 -3.81
CA ARG A 37 5.25 0.48 -4.07
C ARG A 37 5.31 1.99 -3.94
N HIS A 38 6.18 2.47 -3.06
CA HIS A 38 6.38 3.88 -2.80
C HIS A 38 7.83 4.25 -3.05
N GLN A 39 8.07 5.19 -3.96
CA GLN A 39 9.41 5.68 -4.22
C GLN A 39 9.93 6.45 -3.00
N ASN A 40 11.12 6.09 -2.53
CA ASN A 40 11.75 6.74 -1.40
C ASN A 40 12.11 8.17 -1.77
N SER A 41 11.57 9.14 -1.05
CA SER A 41 11.95 10.54 -1.17
C SER A 41 12.81 10.96 0.01
N ARG A 42 13.83 11.77 -0.24
CA ARG A 42 14.65 12.35 0.84
C ARG A 42 13.91 13.47 1.60
N SER A 43 12.93 14.09 0.97
CA SER A 43 12.18 15.24 1.50
C SER A 43 10.96 14.85 2.33
N SER A 44 10.50 13.61 2.21
CA SER A 44 9.30 13.13 2.91
C SER A 44 9.52 11.68 3.30
N ALA A 45 10.15 11.50 4.48
CA ALA A 45 10.20 10.21 5.13
C ALA A 45 8.78 9.87 5.61
N VAL A 46 8.16 8.89 4.98
CA VAL A 46 6.87 8.37 5.40
C VAL A 46 7.13 7.17 6.31
N THR A 47 6.92 7.36 7.61
CA THR A 47 7.11 6.30 8.59
C THR A 47 5.77 5.61 8.85
N TYR A 48 5.62 4.39 8.35
CA TYR A 48 4.56 3.48 8.76
C TYR A 48 5.13 2.36 9.60
N GLU A 49 4.29 1.76 10.45
CA GLU A 49 4.66 0.63 11.29
C GLU A 49 3.77 -0.58 10.97
N THR A 50 4.34 -1.78 11.03
CA THR A 50 3.55 -3.00 10.89
C THR A 50 2.51 -3.10 12.00
N GLY A 51 1.34 -3.63 11.69
CA GLY A 51 0.20 -3.78 12.60
C GLY A 51 -0.79 -2.61 12.55
N VAL A 52 -0.43 -1.48 11.93
CA VAL A 52 -1.34 -0.33 11.82
C VAL A 52 -2.39 -0.55 10.72
N LYS A 53 -3.60 -0.01 10.96
CA LYS A 53 -4.65 0.07 9.96
C LYS A 53 -4.34 1.14 8.94
N VAL A 54 -4.51 0.79 7.67
CA VAL A 54 -4.24 1.67 6.53
C VAL A 54 -5.36 1.60 5.51
N GLY A 55 -5.58 2.72 4.82
CA GLY A 55 -6.41 2.81 3.64
C GLY A 55 -5.55 2.90 2.39
N ILE A 56 -5.90 2.14 1.35
CA ILE A 56 -5.28 2.19 0.02
C ILE A 56 -6.16 3.08 -0.85
N GLN A 57 -5.56 4.14 -1.40
CA GLN A 57 -6.19 5.03 -2.36
C GLN A 57 -5.62 4.75 -3.75
N PHE A 58 -6.51 4.68 -4.74
CA PHE A 58 -6.13 4.65 -6.15
C PHE A 58 -6.32 6.04 -6.75
N GLU A 59 -5.40 6.43 -7.62
CA GLU A 59 -5.62 7.57 -8.49
C GLU A 59 -6.74 7.26 -9.48
N GLU A 60 -7.38 8.29 -10.00
CA GLU A 60 -8.32 8.16 -11.10
C GLU A 60 -7.61 7.47 -12.29
N ASP A 61 -8.30 6.53 -12.95
CA ASP A 61 -7.79 5.74 -14.07
C ASP A 61 -6.55 4.85 -13.80
N ALA A 62 -6.19 4.59 -12.53
CA ALA A 62 -5.04 3.74 -12.20
C ALA A 62 -5.24 2.24 -12.57
N ALA A 63 -6.48 1.77 -12.60
CA ALA A 63 -6.78 0.36 -12.81
C ALA A 63 -6.65 -0.04 -14.29
N ARG A 64 -6.06 -1.20 -14.54
CA ARG A 64 -5.99 -1.82 -15.88
C ARG A 64 -6.56 -3.22 -15.84
N VAL A 65 -7.37 -3.56 -16.84
CA VAL A 65 -7.87 -4.92 -17.05
C VAL A 65 -6.94 -5.59 -18.06
N LEU A 66 -6.40 -6.75 -17.68
CA LEU A 66 -5.61 -7.60 -18.57
C LEU A 66 -6.45 -8.80 -18.97
N LYS A 67 -6.43 -9.14 -20.26
CA LYS A 67 -7.14 -10.29 -20.83
C LYS A 67 -6.20 -10.97 -21.84
N ASP A 68 -6.25 -12.30 -21.86
CA ASP A 68 -5.71 -13.16 -22.92
C ASP A 68 -6.77 -13.39 -24.01
#